data_AF-A0A5J4PI84-F1
#
_entry.id   AF-A0A5J4PI84-F1
#
_cell.length_a   1.000
_cell.length_b   1.000
_cell.length_c   1.000
_cell.angle_alpha   90.00
_cell.angle_beta   90.00
_cell.angle_gamma   90.00
#
_symmetry.space_group_name_H-M   'P 1'
#
loop_
_entity.id
_entity.type
_entity.pdbx_description
1 polymer ?
#
loop_
_entity_poly.entity_id
_entity_poly.type
_entity_poly.pdbx_seq_one_letter_code
_entity_poly.pdbx_strand_id
1 'polypeptide(L)'
;NTLIGIKPKNIQGNLFEDPQIDVTKHELLQTRHKHFLANTPKDKKGCRAEDERLRNKLAMLLEKNNMFAQENAEQLANWNPYNQNSISPFFDPEWMFGLKEGFDIVIGNPPYVQLQNNDGELAKLHEKCGYKTFARTGDLYCLFYERGYQLLKPLGRLCFITSNKWMRAGYGESSRKFLTENTNPEQLIDFAGVKVFESATVDTNILMFAKDKNRQQTQACIVKKEGIKDLSVYIRQSSSIINALSVCV
;
A
#
# COMPACT_ATOMS: atom_id res chain seq x y z
N ASN A 1 3.15 -4.53 -8.81
CA ASN A 1 1.77 -4.65 -8.32
C ASN A 1 1.82 -4.68 -6.79
N THR A 2 1.38 -3.60 -6.10
CA THR A 2 1.46 -3.51 -4.62
C THR A 2 0.50 -4.45 -3.90
N LEU A 3 -0.55 -4.90 -4.60
CA LEU A 3 -1.56 -5.84 -4.09
C LEU A 3 -1.10 -7.31 -4.18
N ILE A 4 0.06 -7.57 -4.77
CA ILE A 4 0.62 -8.92 -4.86
C ILE A 4 1.94 -8.94 -4.09
N GLY A 5 1.96 -9.69 -2.99
CA GLY A 5 3.19 -10.04 -2.29
C GLY A 5 3.87 -11.25 -2.94
N ILE A 6 5.16 -11.43 -2.68
CA ILE A 6 5.86 -12.66 -3.03
C ILE A 6 5.43 -13.76 -2.07
N LYS A 7 4.88 -14.87 -2.60
CA LYS A 7 4.55 -16.04 -1.78
C LYS A 7 5.77 -16.96 -1.70
N PRO A 8 6.27 -17.30 -0.50
CA PRO A 8 7.29 -18.35 -0.37
C PRO A 8 6.70 -19.71 -0.77
N LYS A 9 7.53 -20.60 -1.33
CA LYS A 9 7.14 -21.99 -1.55
C LYS A 9 7.17 -22.71 -0.19
N ASN A 10 5.99 -22.92 0.41
CA ASN A 10 5.77 -23.79 1.59
C ASN A 10 6.68 -23.55 2.82
N ILE A 11 6.10 -23.10 3.93
CA ILE A 11 6.77 -23.01 5.25
C ILE A 11 7.13 -24.40 5.83
N GLN A 12 6.72 -25.50 5.19
CA GLN A 12 7.14 -26.85 5.57
C GLN A 12 8.42 -27.25 4.84
N GLY A 13 9.57 -26.84 5.40
CA GLY A 13 10.87 -27.44 5.11
C GLY A 13 11.99 -26.45 4.81
N ASN A 14 12.66 -25.95 5.84
CA ASN A 14 14.07 -26.29 6.11
C ASN A 14 14.59 -25.48 7.31
N LEU A 15 14.95 -26.22 8.35
CA LEU A 15 15.38 -25.77 9.67
C LEU A 15 16.77 -25.10 9.69
N PHE A 16 17.32 -24.73 8.52
CA PHE A 16 18.58 -24.01 8.42
C PHE A 16 18.47 -23.01 7.27
N GLU A 17 18.12 -21.77 7.59
CA GLU A 17 18.42 -20.64 6.71
C GLU A 17 19.93 -20.62 6.52
N ASP A 18 20.42 -20.66 5.27
CA ASP A 18 21.84 -20.47 4.99
C ASP A 18 22.25 -19.14 5.64
N PRO A 19 23.15 -19.13 6.65
CA PRO A 19 23.50 -17.91 7.37
C PRO A 19 24.03 -16.82 6.45
N GLN A 20 24.53 -17.18 5.26
CA GLN A 20 24.98 -16.23 4.26
C GLN A 20 23.84 -15.40 3.66
N ILE A 21 22.60 -15.91 3.63
CA ILE A 21 21.43 -15.15 3.15
C ILE A 21 21.19 -13.97 4.07
N ASP A 22 21.11 -14.19 5.37
CA ASP A 22 20.84 -13.12 6.34
C ASP A 22 22.00 -12.15 6.46
N VAL A 23 23.24 -12.63 6.39
CA VAL A 23 24.42 -11.78 6.30
C VAL A 23 24.34 -10.89 5.05
N THR A 24 24.02 -11.46 3.88
CA THR A 24 23.92 -10.71 2.62
C THR A 24 22.76 -9.71 2.64
N LYS A 25 21.61 -10.07 3.23
CA LYS A 25 20.48 -9.14 3.45
C LYS A 25 20.90 -7.97 4.33
N HIS A 26 21.62 -8.24 5.42
CA HIS A 26 22.06 -7.20 6.34
C HIS A 26 23.09 -6.26 5.68
N GLU A 27 24.05 -6.80 4.94
CA GLU A 27 25.00 -6.02 4.13
C GLU A 27 24.28 -5.13 3.11
N LEU A 28 23.23 -5.65 2.47
CA LEU A 28 22.42 -4.92 1.49
C LEU A 28 21.69 -3.74 2.15
N LEU A 29 21.07 -3.97 3.31
CA LEU A 29 20.39 -2.92 4.08
C LEU A 29 21.36 -1.82 4.53
N GLN A 30 22.53 -2.20 5.04
CA GLN A 30 23.56 -1.24 5.42
C GLN A 30 24.05 -0.41 4.22
N THR A 31 24.22 -1.05 3.07
CA THR A 31 24.64 -0.37 1.83
C THR A 31 23.61 0.65 1.36
N ARG A 32 22.32 0.29 1.43
CA ARG A 32 21.22 1.22 1.14
C ARG A 32 21.15 2.38 2.12
N HIS A 33 21.37 2.12 3.40
CA HIS A 33 21.42 3.18 4.42
C HIS A 33 22.59 4.15 4.16
N LYS A 34 23.78 3.63 3.83
CA LYS A 34 24.93 4.44 3.43
C LYS A 34 24.65 5.27 2.17
N HIS A 35 23.97 4.71 1.17
CA HIS A 35 23.57 5.45 -0.03
C HIS A 35 22.70 6.65 0.30
N PHE A 36 21.73 6.47 1.19
CA PHE A 36 20.81 7.54 1.60
C PHE A 36 21.56 8.69 2.32
N LEU A 37 22.53 8.35 3.18
CA LEU A 37 23.34 9.31 3.93
C LEU A 37 24.50 9.93 3.12
N ALA A 38 24.84 9.37 1.95
CA ALA A 38 25.96 9.84 1.16
C ALA A 38 25.72 11.25 0.58
N ASN A 39 26.72 12.12 0.68
CA ASN A 39 26.63 13.51 0.23
C ASN A 39 27.16 13.74 -1.19
N THR A 40 27.97 12.82 -1.72
CA THR A 40 28.59 12.99 -3.05
C THR A 40 28.00 12.02 -4.08
N PRO A 41 27.93 12.41 -5.37
CA PRO A 41 27.53 11.50 -6.45
C PRO A 41 28.44 10.27 -6.58
N LYS A 42 29.73 10.43 -6.29
CA LYS A 42 30.73 9.34 -6.34
C LYS A 42 30.42 8.26 -5.30
N ASP A 43 30.15 8.66 -4.06
CA ASP A 43 29.84 7.74 -2.97
C ASP A 43 28.49 7.04 -3.21
N LYS A 44 27.50 7.77 -3.72
CA LYS A 44 26.22 7.17 -4.16
C LYS A 44 26.43 6.16 -5.28
N LYS A 45 27.29 6.45 -6.26
CA LYS A 45 27.61 5.51 -7.35
C LYS A 45 28.29 4.24 -6.80
N GLY A 46 29.21 4.38 -5.85
CA GLY A 46 29.84 3.24 -5.16
C GLY A 46 28.82 2.37 -4.43
N CYS A 47 27.92 2.99 -3.65
CA CYS A 47 26.87 2.25 -2.95
C CYS A 47 25.90 1.53 -3.92
N ARG A 48 25.57 2.12 -5.07
CA ARG A 48 24.72 1.48 -6.09
C ARG A 48 25.38 0.24 -6.68
N ALA A 49 26.69 0.31 -6.99
CA ALA A 49 27.44 -0.82 -7.52
C ALA A 49 27.55 -1.96 -6.48
N GLU A 50 27.74 -1.62 -5.21
CA GLU A 50 27.77 -2.61 -4.13
C GLU A 50 26.39 -3.23 -3.87
N ASP A 51 25.31 -2.44 -3.88
CA ASP A 51 23.93 -2.94 -3.79
C ASP A 51 23.62 -3.92 -4.94
N GLU A 52 24.05 -3.61 -6.17
CA GLU A 52 23.92 -4.52 -7.32
C GLU A 52 24.69 -5.83 -7.13
N ARG A 53 25.94 -5.76 -6.65
CA ARG A 53 26.74 -6.94 -6.34
C ARG A 53 26.06 -7.82 -5.29
N LEU A 54 25.53 -7.21 -4.23
CA LEU A 54 24.85 -7.91 -3.14
C LEU A 54 23.52 -8.51 -3.58
N ARG A 55 22.73 -7.81 -4.42
CA ARG A 55 21.50 -8.36 -5.02
C ARG A 55 21.78 -9.60 -5.88
N ASN A 56 22.81 -9.55 -6.72
CA ASN A 56 23.20 -10.70 -7.54
C ASN A 56 23.67 -11.89 -6.69
N LYS A 57 24.47 -11.63 -5.64
CA LYS A 57 24.89 -12.66 -4.67
C LYS A 57 23.69 -13.29 -3.96
N LEU A 58 22.74 -12.46 -3.53
CA LEU A 58 21.53 -12.91 -2.86
C LEU A 58 20.67 -13.79 -3.78
N ALA A 59 20.54 -13.43 -5.06
CA ALA A 59 19.84 -14.23 -6.06
C ALA A 59 20.41 -15.66 -6.16
N MET A 60 21.74 -15.76 -6.31
CA MET A 60 22.45 -17.05 -6.39
C MET A 60 22.25 -17.90 -5.13
N LEU A 61 22.26 -17.28 -3.95
CA LEU A 61 22.02 -17.97 -2.68
C LEU A 61 20.58 -18.48 -2.55
N LEU A 62 19.59 -17.70 -3.01
CA LEU A 62 18.17 -18.08 -2.95
C LEU A 62 17.85 -19.23 -3.91
N GLU A 63 18.43 -19.22 -5.12
CA GLU A 63 18.31 -20.32 -6.08
C GLU A 63 18.89 -21.62 -5.51
N LYS A 64 20.10 -21.55 -4.95
CA LYS A 64 20.80 -22.73 -4.39
C LYS A 64 20.03 -23.39 -3.25
N ASN A 65 19.32 -22.62 -2.44
CA ASN A 65 18.61 -23.10 -1.26
C ASN A 65 17.14 -23.52 -1.52
N ASN A 66 16.63 -23.43 -2.76
CA ASN A 66 15.24 -23.74 -3.13
C ASN A 66 14.16 -23.01 -2.29
N MET A 67 14.52 -21.93 -1.57
CA MET A 67 13.62 -21.22 -0.65
C MET A 67 12.50 -20.47 -1.37
N PHE A 68 12.74 -20.13 -2.63
CA PHE A 68 11.80 -19.45 -3.50
C PHE A 68 11.67 -20.24 -4.81
N ALA A 69 10.55 -20.08 -5.50
CA ALA A 69 10.53 -20.39 -6.93
C ALA A 69 11.62 -19.55 -7.61
N GLN A 70 12.34 -20.10 -8.60
CA GLN A 70 13.38 -19.40 -9.36
C GLN A 70 12.92 -18.00 -9.79
N GLU A 71 11.67 -17.90 -10.26
CA GLU A 71 11.01 -16.65 -10.64
C GLU A 71 10.99 -15.58 -9.54
N ASN A 72 10.75 -15.96 -8.27
CA ASN A 72 10.70 -15.01 -7.15
C ASN A 72 12.10 -14.53 -6.75
N ALA A 73 13.13 -15.39 -6.85
CA ALA A 73 14.52 -15.01 -6.58
C ALA A 73 15.03 -14.02 -7.64
N GLU A 74 14.74 -14.29 -8.92
CA GLU A 74 15.05 -13.40 -10.03
C GLU A 74 14.33 -12.04 -9.90
N GLN A 75 13.05 -12.04 -9.50
CA GLN A 75 12.30 -10.81 -9.26
C GLN A 75 12.92 -9.95 -8.15
N LEU A 76 13.36 -10.57 -7.06
CA LEU A 76 14.05 -9.87 -5.96
C LEU A 76 15.38 -9.26 -6.40
N ALA A 77 16.16 -10.02 -7.19
CA ALA A 77 17.45 -9.59 -7.69
C ALA A 77 17.33 -8.42 -8.67
N ASN A 78 16.34 -8.49 -9.57
CA ASN A 78 16.11 -7.48 -10.61
C ASN A 78 15.49 -6.20 -10.08
N TRP A 79 14.94 -6.21 -8.87
CA TRP A 79 14.41 -4.99 -8.25
C TRP A 79 15.55 -4.02 -7.95
N ASN A 80 15.60 -2.93 -8.71
CA ASN A 80 16.58 -1.87 -8.56
C ASN A 80 15.92 -0.61 -7.94
N PRO A 81 16.17 -0.31 -6.65
CA PRO A 81 15.55 0.84 -5.97
C PRO A 81 15.96 2.20 -6.54
N TYR A 82 16.98 2.25 -7.40
CA TYR A 82 17.53 3.48 -7.96
C TYR A 82 17.01 3.79 -9.37
N ASN A 83 16.30 2.85 -9.99
CA ASN A 83 15.71 3.07 -11.31
C ASN A 83 14.27 3.57 -11.19
N GLN A 84 14.10 4.88 -11.34
CA GLN A 84 12.81 5.57 -11.23
C GLN A 84 11.79 5.18 -12.31
N ASN A 85 12.25 4.59 -13.42
CA ASN A 85 11.38 4.16 -14.53
C ASN A 85 11.06 2.66 -14.47
N SER A 86 11.59 1.93 -13.47
CA SER A 86 11.32 0.51 -13.32
C SER A 86 9.97 0.27 -12.65
N ILE A 87 9.29 -0.80 -13.08
CA ILE A 87 8.04 -1.27 -12.47
C ILE A 87 8.36 -2.57 -11.75
N SER A 88 8.00 -2.64 -10.46
CA SER A 88 8.09 -3.89 -9.72
C SER A 88 6.81 -4.72 -9.90
N PRO A 89 6.89 -6.02 -10.23
CA PRO A 89 5.72 -6.89 -10.29
C PRO A 89 5.12 -7.16 -8.91
N PHE A 90 5.90 -7.04 -7.82
CA PHE A 90 5.47 -7.28 -6.44
C PHE A 90 5.77 -6.09 -5.51
N PHE A 91 5.30 -6.16 -4.27
CA PHE A 91 5.75 -5.28 -3.20
C PHE A 91 5.88 -6.04 -1.87
N ASP A 92 7.08 -6.03 -1.31
CA ASP A 92 7.39 -6.67 -0.04
C ASP A 92 8.27 -5.74 0.83
N PRO A 93 7.79 -5.26 1.98
CA PRO A 93 8.50 -4.27 2.78
C PRO A 93 9.75 -4.81 3.47
N GLU A 94 9.77 -6.10 3.82
CA GLU A 94 10.94 -6.72 4.44
C GLU A 94 12.07 -6.87 3.43
N TRP A 95 11.77 -7.40 2.24
CA TRP A 95 12.79 -7.61 1.22
C TRP A 95 13.27 -6.31 0.57
N MET A 96 12.36 -5.36 0.34
CA MET A 96 12.72 -4.09 -0.29
C MET A 96 13.38 -3.11 0.67
N PHE A 97 12.92 -3.06 1.92
CA PHE A 97 13.31 -2.00 2.86
C PHE A 97 13.79 -2.49 4.23
N GLY A 98 13.78 -3.80 4.49
CA GLY A 98 14.13 -4.36 5.80
C GLY A 98 13.07 -4.09 6.88
N LEU A 99 11.85 -3.72 6.47
CA LEU A 99 10.78 -3.34 7.38
C LEU A 99 9.88 -4.52 7.70
N LYS A 100 10.18 -5.22 8.82
CA LYS A 100 9.39 -6.35 9.31
C LYS A 100 8.07 -5.94 9.97
N GLU A 101 8.07 -4.79 10.65
CA GLU A 101 6.90 -4.36 11.45
C GLU A 101 5.88 -3.54 10.64
N GLY A 102 6.22 -3.17 9.41
CA GLY A 102 5.39 -2.31 8.56
C GLY A 102 5.76 -0.83 8.66
N PHE A 103 4.83 0.04 8.25
CA PHE A 103 5.01 1.49 8.16
C PHE A 103 4.21 2.22 9.24
N ASP A 104 4.77 3.33 9.73
CA ASP A 104 4.05 4.25 10.63
C ASP A 104 2.96 5.03 9.87
N ILE A 105 3.22 5.34 8.60
CA ILE A 105 2.32 6.10 7.74
C ILE A 105 2.26 5.46 6.34
N VAL A 106 1.05 5.29 5.82
CA VAL A 106 0.78 4.90 4.42
C VAL A 106 -0.07 5.98 3.76
N ILE A 107 0.47 6.67 2.77
CA ILE A 107 -0.23 7.70 2.00
C ILE A 107 -0.32 7.30 0.53
N GLY A 108 -1.37 7.71 -0.16
CA GLY A 108 -1.51 7.39 -1.57
C GLY A 108 -2.77 7.90 -2.23
N ASN A 109 -2.73 7.86 -3.56
CA ASN A 109 -3.87 8.06 -4.44
C ASN A 109 -4.03 6.77 -5.26
N PRO A 110 -4.69 5.73 -4.73
CA PRO A 110 -4.79 4.44 -5.40
C PRO A 110 -5.46 4.55 -6.78
N PRO A 111 -5.21 3.59 -7.70
CA PRO A 111 -5.80 3.61 -9.05
C PRO A 111 -7.33 3.50 -9.05
N TYR A 112 -7.98 4.26 -9.93
CA TYR A 112 -9.44 4.37 -10.09
C TYR A 112 -9.90 3.43 -11.22
N VAL A 113 -9.74 2.13 -11.00
CA VAL A 113 -10.03 1.09 -12.00
C VAL A 113 -11.09 0.13 -11.45
N GLN A 114 -12.13 -0.15 -12.23
CA GLN A 114 -13.12 -1.17 -11.88
C GLN A 114 -12.55 -2.56 -12.13
N LEU A 115 -12.71 -3.48 -11.18
CA LEU A 115 -12.20 -4.85 -11.27
C LEU A 115 -12.81 -5.67 -12.42
N GLN A 116 -14.05 -5.33 -12.80
CA GLN A 116 -14.80 -5.98 -13.87
C GLN A 116 -14.42 -5.50 -15.29
N ASN A 117 -13.62 -4.44 -15.43
CA ASN A 117 -13.14 -3.98 -16.73
C ASN A 117 -12.26 -5.06 -17.39
N ASN A 118 -12.06 -4.96 -18.72
CA ASN A 118 -11.27 -5.91 -19.52
C ASN A 118 -11.66 -7.36 -19.23
N ASP A 119 -12.94 -7.70 -19.42
CA ASP A 119 -13.49 -9.05 -19.18
C ASP A 119 -13.24 -9.64 -17.77
N GLY A 120 -13.03 -8.75 -16.79
CA GLY A 120 -12.77 -9.10 -15.41
C GLY A 120 -11.42 -9.79 -15.17
N GLU A 121 -10.41 -9.55 -16.02
CA GLU A 121 -9.05 -10.06 -15.82
C GLU A 121 -8.50 -9.68 -14.43
N LEU A 122 -8.65 -8.42 -14.04
CA LEU A 122 -8.22 -7.94 -12.72
C LEU A 122 -9.02 -8.61 -11.59
N ALA A 123 -10.34 -8.80 -11.77
CA ALA A 123 -11.14 -9.51 -10.80
C ALA A 123 -10.63 -10.96 -10.60
N LYS A 124 -10.41 -11.71 -11.69
CA LYS A 124 -9.89 -13.08 -11.65
C LYS A 124 -8.52 -13.16 -10.97
N LEU A 125 -7.65 -12.18 -11.21
CA LEU A 125 -6.32 -12.11 -10.61
C LEU A 125 -6.40 -11.95 -9.08
N HIS A 126 -7.26 -11.05 -8.59
CA HIS A 126 -7.32 -10.70 -7.17
C HIS A 126 -8.29 -11.55 -6.36
N GLU A 127 -9.20 -12.29 -6.99
CA GLU A 127 -10.15 -13.21 -6.35
C GLU A 127 -9.43 -14.27 -5.49
N LYS A 128 -8.25 -14.73 -5.92
CA LYS A 128 -7.44 -15.74 -5.23
C LYS A 128 -6.49 -15.14 -4.17
N CYS A 129 -6.50 -13.82 -3.97
CA CYS A 129 -5.62 -13.14 -3.04
C CYS A 129 -6.17 -13.08 -1.61
N GLY A 130 -7.44 -13.44 -1.38
CA GLY A 130 -8.02 -13.55 -0.04
C GLY A 130 -8.33 -12.21 0.64
N TYR A 131 -8.49 -11.13 -0.15
CA TYR A 131 -8.91 -9.82 0.37
C TYR A 131 -10.36 -9.87 0.86
N LYS A 132 -10.58 -9.44 2.11
CA LYS A 132 -11.91 -9.26 2.70
C LYS A 132 -12.71 -8.16 2.00
N THR A 133 -12.05 -7.14 1.46
CA THR A 133 -12.68 -6.04 0.72
C THR A 133 -12.95 -6.35 -0.76
N PHE A 134 -12.63 -7.57 -1.22
CA PHE A 134 -12.87 -7.95 -2.61
C PHE A 134 -14.36 -8.01 -2.94
N ALA A 135 -14.74 -7.30 -3.99
CA ALA A 135 -16.03 -7.44 -4.65
C ALA A 135 -15.78 -7.42 -6.16
N ARG A 136 -16.29 -8.42 -6.88
CA ARG A 136 -16.02 -8.60 -8.33
C ARG A 136 -16.40 -7.37 -9.16
N THR A 137 -17.48 -6.68 -8.78
CA THR A 137 -18.00 -5.46 -9.41
C THR A 137 -17.45 -4.17 -8.78
N GLY A 138 -16.53 -4.30 -7.83
CA GLY A 138 -15.97 -3.19 -7.09
C GLY A 138 -14.78 -2.52 -7.77
N ASP A 139 -14.29 -1.46 -7.13
CA ASP A 139 -13.11 -0.73 -7.58
C ASP A 139 -11.84 -1.26 -6.92
N LEU A 140 -10.74 -1.23 -7.68
CA LEU A 140 -9.43 -1.73 -7.28
C LEU A 140 -8.91 -1.04 -5.99
N TYR A 141 -9.22 0.24 -5.78
CA TYR A 141 -8.81 0.96 -4.57
C TYR A 141 -9.38 0.36 -3.27
N CYS A 142 -10.47 -0.42 -3.33
CA CYS A 142 -10.99 -1.15 -2.17
C CYS A 142 -9.98 -2.18 -1.64
N LEU A 143 -9.25 -2.85 -2.55
CA LEU A 143 -8.18 -3.78 -2.19
C LEU A 143 -6.97 -3.03 -1.62
N PHE A 144 -6.72 -1.81 -2.10
CA PHE A 144 -5.64 -0.97 -1.57
C PHE A 144 -5.89 -0.55 -0.13
N TYR A 145 -7.13 -0.27 0.29
CA TYR A 145 -7.42 0.02 1.69
C TYR A 145 -7.00 -1.11 2.63
N GLU A 146 -7.35 -2.35 2.27
CA GLU A 146 -6.95 -3.53 3.04
C GLU A 146 -5.45 -3.77 2.97
N ARG A 147 -4.84 -3.63 1.78
CA ARG A 147 -3.38 -3.77 1.63
C ARG A 147 -2.63 -2.72 2.44
N GLY A 148 -3.08 -1.47 2.42
CA GLY A 148 -2.51 -0.38 3.21
C GLY A 148 -2.61 -0.67 4.72
N TYR A 149 -3.75 -1.18 5.18
CA TYR A 149 -3.91 -1.66 6.56
C TYR A 149 -2.95 -2.80 6.93
N GLN A 150 -2.75 -3.77 6.03
CA GLN A 150 -1.79 -4.86 6.25
C GLN A 150 -0.35 -4.35 6.37
N LEU A 151 -0.02 -3.29 5.63
CA LEU A 151 1.31 -2.67 5.65
C LEU A 151 1.56 -1.76 6.86
N LEU A 152 0.53 -1.35 7.60
CA LEU A 152 0.69 -0.50 8.77
C LEU A 152 1.19 -1.28 10.00
N LYS A 153 2.04 -0.62 10.79
CA LYS A 153 2.28 -0.97 12.20
C LYS A 153 1.00 -0.78 13.03
N PRO A 154 0.87 -1.43 14.20
CA PRO A 154 -0.13 -1.05 15.20
C PRO A 154 -0.07 0.46 15.47
N LEU A 155 -1.23 1.12 15.56
CA LEU A 155 -1.37 2.58 15.71
C LEU A 155 -0.84 3.44 14.54
N GLY A 156 -0.29 2.82 13.49
CA GLY A 156 0.06 3.52 12.26
C GLY A 156 -1.16 4.09 11.54
N ARG A 157 -0.96 5.08 10.67
CA ARG A 157 -2.04 5.81 9.99
C ARG A 157 -1.99 5.67 8.48
N LEU A 158 -3.15 5.48 7.88
CA LEU A 158 -3.33 5.54 6.44
C LEU A 158 -4.11 6.79 6.07
N CYS A 159 -3.73 7.45 4.99
CA CYS A 159 -4.51 8.52 4.37
C CYS A 159 -4.53 8.33 2.85
N PHE A 160 -5.70 7.98 2.31
CA PHE A 160 -5.89 7.80 0.88
C PHE A 160 -6.89 8.78 0.31
N ILE A 161 -6.62 9.19 -0.93
CA ILE A 161 -7.55 9.90 -1.79
C ILE A 161 -8.16 8.86 -2.73
N THR A 162 -9.48 8.64 -2.68
CA THR A 162 -10.18 7.66 -3.54
C THR A 162 -11.47 8.24 -4.08
N SER A 163 -12.19 7.48 -4.92
CA SER A 163 -13.58 7.82 -5.21
C SER A 163 -14.45 7.66 -3.96
N ASN A 164 -15.48 8.48 -3.78
CA ASN A 164 -16.44 8.34 -2.70
C ASN A 164 -17.49 7.22 -2.93
N LYS A 165 -17.48 6.59 -4.11
CA LYS A 165 -18.53 5.65 -4.56
C LYS A 165 -18.71 4.43 -3.66
N TRP A 166 -17.63 3.90 -3.07
CA TRP A 166 -17.67 2.76 -2.14
C TRP A 166 -18.51 3.03 -0.88
N MET A 167 -18.73 4.29 -0.51
CA MET A 167 -19.53 4.63 0.67
C MET A 167 -21.02 4.30 0.46
N ARG A 168 -21.50 4.37 -0.79
CA ARG A 168 -22.93 4.21 -1.15
C ARG A 168 -23.23 2.99 -2.01
N ALA A 169 -22.27 2.54 -2.82
CA ALA A 169 -22.49 1.41 -3.71
C ALA A 169 -22.57 0.07 -2.98
N GLY A 170 -23.35 -0.87 -3.54
CA GLY A 170 -23.51 -2.21 -3.00
C GLY A 170 -22.19 -2.99 -2.88
N TYR A 171 -21.31 -2.90 -3.89
CA TYR A 171 -20.00 -3.55 -3.85
C TYR A 171 -19.12 -3.05 -2.70
N GLY A 172 -19.38 -1.86 -2.16
CA GLY A 172 -18.59 -1.25 -1.09
C GLY A 172 -18.95 -1.77 0.30
N GLU A 173 -19.95 -2.64 0.44
CA GLU A 173 -20.38 -3.19 1.72
C GLU A 173 -19.23 -3.91 2.46
N SER A 174 -18.47 -4.74 1.75
CA SER A 174 -17.31 -5.44 2.30
C SER A 174 -16.23 -4.47 2.78
N SER A 175 -15.95 -3.40 2.01
CA SER A 175 -15.04 -2.32 2.40
C SER A 175 -15.51 -1.58 3.65
N ARG A 176 -16.79 -1.19 3.72
CA ARG A 176 -17.35 -0.50 4.89
C ARG A 176 -17.28 -1.37 6.14
N LYS A 177 -17.61 -2.66 6.02
CA LYS A 177 -17.49 -3.64 7.09
C LYS A 177 -16.04 -3.78 7.56
N PHE A 178 -15.12 -4.01 6.62
CA PHE A 178 -13.70 -4.14 6.93
C PHE A 178 -13.15 -2.93 7.68
N LEU A 179 -13.39 -1.72 7.17
CA LEU A 179 -12.92 -0.48 7.78
C LEU A 179 -13.52 -0.28 9.18
N THR A 180 -14.81 -0.55 9.34
CA THR A 180 -15.49 -0.38 10.63
C THR A 180 -14.99 -1.38 11.69
N GLU A 181 -14.69 -2.61 11.30
CA GLU A 181 -14.31 -3.70 12.22
C GLU A 181 -12.81 -3.75 12.52
N ASN A 182 -11.96 -3.33 11.58
CA ASN A 182 -10.51 -3.55 11.68
C ASN A 182 -9.70 -2.26 11.91
N THR A 183 -10.29 -1.09 11.71
CA THR A 183 -9.58 0.20 11.81
C THR A 183 -10.30 1.17 12.74
N ASN A 184 -9.63 2.28 13.05
CA ASN A 184 -10.24 3.45 13.66
C ASN A 184 -10.28 4.58 12.62
N PRO A 185 -11.39 4.77 11.90
CA PRO A 185 -11.51 5.89 10.97
C PRO A 185 -11.50 7.20 11.75
N GLU A 186 -10.49 8.04 11.47
CA GLU A 186 -10.26 9.30 12.18
C GLU A 186 -10.94 10.46 11.44
N GLN A 187 -10.81 10.50 10.11
CA GLN A 187 -11.32 11.61 9.32
C GLN A 187 -11.80 11.15 7.93
N LEU A 188 -12.97 11.64 7.52
CA LEU A 188 -13.55 11.42 6.20
C LEU A 188 -13.92 12.78 5.57
N ILE A 189 -13.27 13.14 4.47
CA ILE A 189 -13.59 14.35 3.71
C ILE A 189 -14.23 13.92 2.39
N ASP A 190 -15.47 14.30 2.13
CA ASP A 190 -16.13 14.07 0.85
C ASP A 190 -16.20 15.37 0.05
N PHE A 191 -15.71 15.36 -1.19
CA PHE A 191 -15.73 16.54 -2.06
C PHE A 191 -17.02 16.68 -2.86
N ALA A 192 -17.96 15.72 -2.79
CA ALA A 192 -19.35 15.86 -3.22
C ALA A 192 -19.57 16.67 -4.53
N GLY A 193 -18.84 16.34 -5.60
CA GLY A 193 -18.94 16.98 -6.92
C GLY A 193 -18.00 18.16 -7.17
N VAL A 194 -17.28 18.64 -6.15
CA VAL A 194 -16.17 19.60 -6.33
C VAL A 194 -15.05 18.91 -7.12
N LYS A 195 -14.67 19.52 -8.25
CA LYS A 195 -13.59 18.98 -9.08
C LYS A 195 -12.25 19.19 -8.40
N VAL A 196 -11.72 18.13 -7.81
CA VAL A 196 -10.37 18.12 -7.20
C VAL A 196 -9.28 17.92 -8.25
N PHE A 197 -9.58 17.21 -9.34
CA PHE A 197 -8.64 16.95 -10.43
C PHE A 197 -9.21 17.51 -11.75
N GLU A 198 -8.39 18.25 -12.50
CA GLU A 198 -8.81 18.92 -13.75
C GLU A 198 -9.39 17.95 -14.79
N SER A 199 -8.86 16.73 -14.84
CA SER A 199 -9.19 15.71 -15.85
C SER A 199 -10.13 14.60 -15.35
N ALA A 200 -10.50 14.56 -14.07
CA ALA A 200 -11.32 13.48 -13.52
C ALA A 200 -12.78 13.93 -13.31
N THR A 201 -13.72 13.10 -13.75
CA THR A 201 -15.16 13.28 -13.53
C THR A 201 -15.68 12.56 -12.29
N VAL A 202 -14.78 11.95 -11.51
CA VAL A 202 -15.14 11.08 -10.39
C VAL A 202 -15.19 11.88 -9.10
N ASP A 203 -16.29 11.76 -8.37
CA ASP A 203 -16.40 12.29 -7.00
C ASP A 203 -15.33 11.65 -6.10
N THR A 204 -14.54 12.49 -5.43
CA THR A 204 -13.43 12.07 -4.58
C THR A 204 -13.74 12.22 -3.10
N ASN A 205 -13.10 11.38 -2.30
CA ASN A 205 -12.99 11.55 -0.86
C ASN A 205 -11.55 11.37 -0.39
N ILE A 206 -11.29 11.81 0.84
CA ILE A 206 -10.10 11.48 1.61
C ILE A 206 -10.55 10.70 2.82
N LEU A 207 -10.02 9.50 3.01
CA LEU A 207 -10.21 8.73 4.21
C LEU A 207 -8.88 8.59 4.95
N MET A 208 -8.88 9.02 6.21
CA MET A 208 -7.79 8.80 7.16
C MET A 208 -8.25 7.84 8.25
N PHE A 209 -7.45 6.80 8.52
CA PHE A 209 -7.69 5.88 9.64
C PHE A 209 -6.41 5.45 10.31
N ALA A 210 -6.51 5.07 11.58
CA ALA A 210 -5.45 4.39 12.31
C ALA A 210 -5.69 2.87 12.33
N LYS A 211 -4.61 2.09 12.40
CA LYS A 211 -4.64 0.66 12.74
C LYS A 211 -4.84 0.50 14.25
N ASP A 212 -6.06 0.78 14.70
CA ASP A 212 -6.50 0.74 16.09
C ASP A 212 -7.97 0.30 16.15
N LYS A 213 -8.50 0.04 17.34
CA LYS A 213 -9.93 -0.23 17.56
C LYS A 213 -10.77 1.00 17.23
N ASN A 214 -11.87 0.77 16.52
CA ASN A 214 -12.81 1.82 16.18
C ASN A 214 -13.42 2.48 17.42
N ARG A 215 -13.23 3.80 17.56
CA ARG A 215 -13.80 4.60 18.65
C ARG A 215 -15.18 5.16 18.33
N GLN A 216 -15.66 4.99 17.09
CA GLN A 216 -16.91 5.54 16.59
C GLN A 216 -16.96 7.07 16.73
N GLN A 217 -15.82 7.73 16.47
CA GLN A 217 -15.65 9.18 16.57
C GLN A 217 -15.05 9.76 15.29
N THR A 218 -15.47 9.24 14.14
CA THR A 218 -14.93 9.67 12.85
C THR A 218 -15.39 11.10 12.56
N GLN A 219 -14.44 12.00 12.30
CA GLN A 219 -14.75 13.37 11.88
C GLN A 219 -15.06 13.38 10.38
N ALA A 220 -16.31 13.62 10.02
CA ALA A 220 -16.74 13.70 8.62
C ALA A 220 -16.97 15.15 8.21
N CYS A 221 -16.55 15.53 6.99
CA CYS A 221 -16.79 16.84 6.42
C CYS A 221 -17.15 16.72 4.95
N ILE A 222 -18.23 17.39 4.53
CA ILE A 222 -18.61 17.50 3.12
C ILE A 222 -18.17 18.86 2.60
N VAL A 223 -17.31 18.87 1.61
CA VAL A 223 -16.79 20.08 0.95
C VAL A 223 -17.67 20.39 -0.26
N LYS A 224 -18.49 21.44 -0.16
CA LYS A 224 -19.43 21.85 -1.24
C LYS A 224 -18.97 23.09 -2.02
N LYS A 225 -17.80 23.65 -1.70
CA LYS A 225 -17.33 24.93 -2.24
C LYS A 225 -15.97 24.78 -2.91
N GLU A 226 -15.83 25.36 -4.10
CA GLU A 226 -14.55 25.50 -4.81
C GLU A 226 -13.71 26.65 -4.23
N GLY A 227 -12.38 26.60 -4.43
CA GLY A 227 -11.49 27.70 -4.07
C GLY A 227 -11.34 27.94 -2.57
N ILE A 228 -11.47 26.90 -1.74
CA ILE A 228 -11.19 27.00 -0.31
C ILE A 228 -9.70 27.25 -0.11
N LYS A 229 -9.36 28.44 0.40
CA LYS A 229 -7.96 28.85 0.66
C LYS A 229 -7.28 28.00 1.72
N ASP A 230 -8.00 27.63 2.78
CA ASP A 230 -7.49 26.80 3.87
C ASP A 230 -8.49 25.67 4.18
N LEU A 231 -8.23 24.51 3.57
CA LEU A 231 -9.05 23.32 3.74
C LEU A 231 -9.02 22.81 5.20
N SER A 232 -7.91 22.98 5.91
CA SER A 232 -7.77 22.52 7.29
C SER A 232 -8.65 23.31 8.25
N VAL A 233 -8.79 24.62 8.04
CA VAL A 233 -9.70 25.47 8.82
C VAL A 233 -11.14 25.12 8.50
N TYR A 234 -11.46 24.94 7.22
CA TYR A 234 -12.81 24.57 6.79
C TYR A 234 -13.27 23.25 7.44
N ILE A 235 -12.42 22.21 7.42
CA ILE A 235 -12.73 20.91 8.03
C ILE A 235 -12.94 21.05 9.54
N ARG A 236 -12.08 21.80 10.24
CA ARG A 236 -12.23 22.00 11.70
C ARG A 236 -13.54 22.71 12.06
N GLN A 237 -14.04 23.59 11.19
CA GLN A 237 -15.28 24.35 11.44
C GLN A 237 -16.55 23.62 10.96
N SER A 238 -16.42 22.75 9.96
CA SER A 238 -17.56 22.19 9.21
C SER A 238 -17.66 20.67 9.34
N SER A 239 -16.90 20.05 10.23
CA SER A 239 -16.96 18.61 10.48
C SER A 239 -18.00 18.25 11.53
N SER A 240 -18.56 17.05 11.40
CA SER A 240 -19.44 16.41 12.37
C SER A 240 -18.90 15.03 12.73
N ILE A 241 -19.27 14.53 13.91
CA ILE A 241 -18.91 13.17 14.32
C ILE A 241 -19.92 12.20 13.74
N ILE A 242 -19.42 11.16 13.05
CA ILE A 242 -20.22 10.03 12.57
C ILE A 242 -19.74 8.72 13.19
N ASN A 243 -20.67 7.80 13.37
CA ASN A 243 -20.41 6.49 13.99
C ASN A 243 -20.29 5.37 12.97
N ALA A 244 -20.68 5.61 11.71
CA ALA A 244 -20.65 4.63 10.64
C ALA A 244 -20.26 5.28 9.30
N LEU A 245 -19.43 4.57 8.52
CA LEU A 245 -18.96 5.02 7.21
C LEU A 245 -20.01 4.84 6.09
N SER A 246 -21.19 4.29 6.41
CA SER A 246 -22.24 3.97 5.44
C SER A 246 -23.14 5.14 5.07
N VAL A 247 -23.03 6.30 5.75
CA VAL A 247 -23.94 7.40 5.49
C VAL A 247 -23.26 8.74 5.83
N CYS A 248 -22.70 9.40 4.83
CA CYS A 248 -22.63 10.87 4.85
C CYS A 248 -23.92 11.35 4.17
N VAL A 249 -24.93 11.73 4.97
CA VAL A 249 -26.10 12.49 4.49
C VAL A 249 -25.69 13.95 4.32
#